data_AF-A0A498DZZ1-F1
#
_entry.id   AF-A0A498DZZ1-F1
#
_cell.length_a   1.000
_cell.length_b   1.000
_cell.length_c   1.000
_cell.angle_alpha   90.00
_cell.angle_beta   90.00
_cell.angle_gamma   90.00
#
_symmetry.space_group_name_H-M   'P 1'
#
loop_
_entity.id
_entity.type
_entity.pdbx_description
1 polymer ?
#
loop_
_entity_poly.entity_id
_entity_poly.type
_entity_poly.pdbx_seq_one_letter_code
_entity_poly.pdbx_strand_id
1 'polypeptide(L)' 'MDTVKLELAAQRHKEAAAALDAAESDLRDEAVAALRQDPAAAPDVRGADMAEVARVTGWTEEQIALLVRAAGSR' A
#
# COMPACT_ATOMS: atom_id res chain seq x y z
N MET A 1 -11.46 6.94 38.41
CA MET A 1 -11.20 6.51 37.03
C MET A 1 -9.73 6.12 36.97
N ASP A 2 -9.42 4.87 36.64
CA ASP A 2 -8.03 4.39 36.59
C ASP A 2 -7.40 4.84 35.27
N THR A 3 -6.79 6.04 35.30
CA THR A 3 -6.23 6.68 34.10
C THR A 3 -5.00 5.95 33.58
N VAL A 4 -4.32 5.14 34.40
CA VAL A 4 -3.14 4.37 34.00
C VAL A 4 -3.50 3.32 32.94
N LYS A 5 -4.64 2.64 33.09
CA LYS A 5 -5.15 1.70 32.08
C LYS A 5 -5.53 2.41 30.78
N LEU A 6 -6.07 3.61 30.87
CA LEU A 6 -6.43 4.43 29.72
C LEU A 6 -5.19 4.92 28.97
N GLU A 7 -4.17 5.39 29.67
CA GLU A 7 -2.88 5.81 29.11
C GLU A 7 -2.18 4.66 28.39
N LEU A 8 -2.14 3.48 29.01
CA LEU A 8 -1.57 2.28 28.39
C LEU A 8 -2.35 1.87 27.13
N ALA A 9 -3.69 1.90 27.16
CA ALA A 9 -4.50 1.60 25.99
C ALA A 9 -4.28 2.61 24.86
N ALA A 10 -4.18 3.90 25.18
CA ALA A 10 -3.90 4.95 24.22
C ALA A 10 -2.51 4.80 23.59
N GLN A 11 -1.51 4.41 24.38
CA GLN A 11 -0.17 4.15 23.87
C GLN A 11 -0.14 2.96 22.91
N ARG A 12 -0.75 1.83 23.27
CA ARG A 12 -0.83 0.64 22.41
C ARG A 12 -1.59 0.92 21.12
N HIS A 13 -2.63 1.74 21.19
CA HIS A 13 -3.35 2.18 20.00
C HIS A 13 -2.44 3.00 19.07
N LYS A 14 -1.67 3.96 19.59
CA LYS A 14 -0.74 4.76 18.78
C LYS A 14 0.34 3.90 18.12
N GLU A 15 0.89 2.94 18.85
CA GLU A 15 1.89 2.01 18.31
C GLU A 15 1.31 1.13 17.20
N ALA A 16 0.10 0.58 17.40
CA ALA A 16 -0.59 -0.19 16.38
C ALA A 16 -0.93 0.63 15.14
N ALA A 17 -1.37 1.88 15.32
CA ALA A 17 -1.63 2.80 14.21
C ALA A 17 -0.36 3.11 13.42
N ALA A 18 0.75 3.41 14.10
CA ALA A 18 2.03 3.66 13.43
C ALA A 18 2.55 2.42 12.67
N ALA A 19 2.37 1.23 13.23
CA ALA A 19 2.74 -0.02 12.56
C ALA A 19 1.85 -0.30 11.34
N LEU A 20 0.56 0.01 11.42
CA LEU A 20 -0.37 -0.08 10.29
C LEU A 20 0.02 0.89 9.19
N ASP A 21 0.28 2.16 9.53
CA ASP A 21 0.70 3.18 8.57
C ASP A 21 1.99 2.78 7.83
N ALA A 22 2.96 2.22 8.55
CA ALA A 22 4.19 1.71 7.97
C ALA A 22 3.93 0.53 7.02
N ALA A 23 3.13 -0.46 7.45
CA ALA A 23 2.78 -1.61 6.62
C ALA A 23 1.99 -1.20 5.35
N GLU A 24 1.11 -0.20 5.44
CA GLU A 24 0.44 0.37 4.28
C GLU A 24 1.42 1.05 3.33
N SER A 25 2.41 1.77 3.85
CA SER A 25 3.44 2.41 3.03
C SER A 25 4.26 1.36 2.29
N ASP A 26 4.76 0.33 3.00
CA ASP A 26 5.54 -0.75 2.41
C ASP A 26 4.74 -1.48 1.32
N LEU A 27 3.45 -1.76 1.57
CA LEU A 27 2.58 -2.40 0.58
C LEU A 27 2.41 -1.55 -0.69
N ARG A 28 2.30 -0.22 -0.55
CA ARG A 28 2.21 0.70 -1.69
C ARG A 28 3.51 0.73 -2.47
N ASP A 29 4.66 0.78 -1.80
CA ASP A 29 5.97 0.85 -2.44
C ASP A 29 6.28 -0.44 -3.21
N GLU A 30 6.00 -1.62 -2.64
CA GLU A 30 6.16 -2.91 -3.32
C GLU A 30 5.20 -3.06 -4.50
N ALA A 31 3.94 -2.59 -4.37
CA ALA A 31 3.00 -2.57 -5.49
C ALA A 31 3.48 -1.69 -6.64
N VAL A 32 4.03 -0.49 -6.35
CA VAL A 32 4.65 0.36 -7.37
C VAL A 32 5.87 -0.31 -7.99
N ALA A 33 6.72 -0.94 -7.17
CA ALA A 33 7.93 -1.61 -7.63
C ALA A 33 7.60 -2.75 -8.60
N ALA A 34 6.63 -3.61 -8.26
CA ALA A 34 6.13 -4.68 -9.12
C ALA A 34 5.68 -4.15 -10.49
N LEU A 35 4.91 -3.05 -10.51
CA LEU A 35 4.38 -2.46 -11.75
C LEU A 35 5.43 -1.70 -12.58
N ARG A 36 6.60 -1.40 -12.00
CA ARG A 36 7.71 -0.70 -12.67
C ARG A 36 8.78 -1.64 -13.24
N GLN A 37 8.70 -2.95 -12.97
CA GLN A 37 9.77 -3.89 -13.33
C GLN A 37 10.08 -3.91 -14.83
N ASP A 38 9.11 -3.60 -15.70
CA ASP A 38 9.37 -3.41 -17.12
C ASP A 38 8.59 -2.21 -17.71
N PRO A 39 9.22 -1.02 -17.81
CA PRO A 39 8.60 0.15 -18.44
C PRO A 39 8.40 0.00 -19.96
N ALA A 40 9.09 -0.95 -20.60
CA ALA A 40 9.04 -1.24 -22.03
C ALA A 40 8.16 -2.45 -22.36
N ALA A 41 7.62 -3.12 -21.33
CA ALA A 41 6.68 -4.22 -21.47
C ALA A 41 5.49 -3.82 -22.35
N ALA A 42 5.09 -4.75 -23.20
CA ALA A 42 3.91 -4.60 -24.02
C ALA A 42 2.66 -4.42 -23.12
N PRO A 43 1.60 -3.73 -23.61
CA PRO A 43 0.43 -3.39 -22.80
C PRO A 43 -0.27 -4.57 -22.13
N ASP A 44 -0.17 -5.76 -22.72
CA ASP A 44 -0.69 -7.03 -22.21
C ASP A 44 0.04 -7.53 -20.96
N VAL A 45 1.37 -7.40 -20.92
CA VAL A 45 2.19 -7.76 -19.76
C VAL A 45 1.94 -6.81 -18.60
N ARG A 46 1.86 -5.50 -18.87
CA ARG A 46 1.50 -4.50 -17.84
C ARG A 46 0.10 -4.75 -17.25
N GLY A 47 -0.85 -5.21 -18.07
CA GLY A 47 -2.18 -5.60 -17.62
C GLY A 47 -2.17 -6.83 -16.70
N ALA A 48 -1.30 -7.82 -16.98
CA ALA A 48 -1.12 -8.98 -16.13
C ALA A 48 -0.53 -8.61 -14.76
N ASP A 49 0.44 -7.70 -14.72
CA ASP A 49 1.04 -7.22 -13.47
C ASP A 49 0.01 -6.45 -12.60
N MET A 50 -0.85 -5.64 -13.22
CA MET A 50 -1.94 -4.96 -12.51
C MET A 50 -2.96 -5.93 -11.91
N ALA A 51 -3.36 -6.96 -12.66
CA ALA A 51 -4.29 -7.97 -12.20
C ALA A 51 -3.69 -8.78 -11.02
N GLU A 52 -2.39 -9.07 -11.07
CA GLU A 52 -1.70 -9.75 -9.97
C GLU A 52 -1.62 -8.86 -8.72
N VAL A 53 -1.25 -7.59 -8.87
CA VAL A 53 -1.23 -6.64 -7.74
C VAL A 53 -2.63 -6.49 -7.14
N ALA A 54 -3.68 -6.39 -7.95
CA ALA A 54 -5.08 -6.36 -7.49
C ALA A 54 -5.45 -7.60 -6.70
N ARG A 55 -5.07 -8.79 -7.18
CA ARG A 55 -5.34 -10.07 -6.50
C ARG A 55 -4.63 -10.16 -5.14
N VAL A 56 -3.39 -9.70 -5.04
CA VAL A 56 -2.59 -9.78 -3.81
C VAL A 56 -3.03 -8.74 -2.78
N THR A 57 -3.28 -7.51 -3.22
CA THR A 57 -3.59 -6.38 -2.32
C THR A 57 -5.08 -6.26 -2.00
N GLY A 58 -5.95 -6.87 -2.83
CA GLY A 58 -7.39 -6.65 -2.80
C GLY A 58 -7.83 -5.29 -3.34
N TRP A 59 -6.91 -4.49 -3.90
CA TRP A 59 -7.22 -3.20 -4.50
C TRP A 59 -7.87 -3.36 -5.87
N THR A 60 -8.69 -2.38 -6.25
CA THR A 60 -9.20 -2.30 -7.62
C THR A 60 -8.10 -1.80 -8.56
N GLU A 61 -8.20 -2.12 -9.84
CA GLU A 61 -7.29 -1.60 -10.86
C GLU A 61 -7.27 -0.07 -10.89
N GLU A 62 -8.39 0.59 -10.56
CA GLU A 62 -8.48 2.05 -10.47
C GLU A 62 -7.68 2.61 -9.29
N GLN A 63 -7.72 1.95 -8.13
CA GLN A 63 -6.90 2.31 -6.97
C GLN A 63 -5.41 2.16 -7.28
N ILE A 64 -5.04 1.09 -7.97
CA ILE A 64 -3.67 0.84 -8.43
C ILE A 64 -3.22 1.90 -9.44
N ALA A 65 -4.07 2.25 -10.41
CA ALA A 65 -3.77 3.26 -11.41
C ALA A 65 -3.54 4.64 -10.78
N LEU A 66 -4.35 5.02 -9.79
CA LEU A 66 -4.18 6.27 -9.01
C LEU A 66 -2.86 6.27 -8.25
N LEU A 67 -2.49 5.13 -7.66
CA LEU A 67 -1.26 4.94 -6.91
C LEU A 67 -0.02 5.04 -7.80
N VAL A 68 -0.02 4.42 -8.97
CA VAL A 68 1.06 4.55 -9.97
C VAL A 68 1.19 5.99 -10.47
N ARG A 69 0.05 6.66 -10.73
CA ARG A 69 0.04 8.07 -11.16
C ARG A 69 0.61 8.98 -10.08
N ALA A 70 0.24 8.78 -8.82
CA ALA A 70 0.78 9.55 -7.70
C ALA A 70 2.29 9.33 -7.54
N ALA A 71 2.76 8.09 -7.71
CA ALA A 71 4.18 7.74 -7.60
C ALA A 71 5.04 8.28 -8.76
N GLY A 72 4.45 8.55 -9.92
CA GLY A 72 5.14 9.12 -11.10
C GLY A 72 5.13 10.66 -11.16
N SER A 73 4.42 11.34 -10.25
CA SER A 73 4.27 12.81 -10.23
C SER A 73 5.27 13.50 -9.28
N ARG A 74 6.38 12.85 -8.92
CA ARG A 74 7.36 13.34 -7.95
C ARG A 74 8.68 13.69 -8.61
#